data_AF-D2VNZ7-F1
#
_entry.id   AF-D2VNZ7-F1
#
_cell.length_a   1.000
_cell.length_b   1.000
_cell.length_c   1.000
_cell.angle_alpha   90.00
_cell.angle_beta   90.00
_cell.angle_gamma   90.00
#
_symmetry.space_group_name_H-M   'P 1'
#
loop_
_entity.id
_entity.type
_entity.pdbx_description
1 polymer ?
#
loop_
_entity_poly.entity_id
_entity_poly.type
_entity_poly.pdbx_seq_one_letter_code
_entity_poly.pdbx_strand_id
1 'polypeptide(L)'
;MGKKQSKQNSLSLVLPPSKCPDHIQIPITLDDSSRFSFLGNHTFLIPTVQLDDVLRRLECTSEWIPIEFAVNNLNATNRIVAFGHSESLVVIVTDDFKVFCAGKSSELNNTGNNATWRDFKKIKNTFTEVIKSVYCIKESILFTTVDGQVYAYSNSKTAKLGLGEAIATMEPVKVEKADIFEKGLAEEIPLPKIKSISFSENITAFISEEGKVFVCGYGSGDKWKFPIKDEDETPFKRLDTPALVKSLLKNKVIKQVACGFYHMLFLTDNGELYVCGNNEFGQLGNGKNENVEGCVKRVKFGIGVKHIAASNNFSVIVTEDNQIYRFGDLSWQVKNNPTTFNLPTLLTEYTEVGNPPVKSIYAVQSGVVIQTESDEIYMIGPLEAKLGFEAFRKLSILKGDGEISLSITSNSIVCDYDSNKKYKF
;
A
#
# COMPACT_ATOMS: atom_id res chain seq x y z
N MET A 1 -28.20 -44.37 12.92
CA MET A 1 -28.40 -43.36 11.85
C MET A 1 -28.09 -42.00 12.45
N GLY A 2 -26.98 -41.40 12.02
CA GLY A 2 -26.36 -40.24 12.66
C GLY A 2 -27.10 -38.93 12.41
N LYS A 3 -27.31 -38.16 13.48
CA LYS A 3 -27.61 -36.73 13.39
C LYS A 3 -26.32 -35.99 13.06
N LYS A 4 -26.27 -35.34 11.89
CA LYS A 4 -25.21 -34.36 11.55
C LYS A 4 -25.27 -33.21 12.55
N GLN A 5 -24.32 -33.15 13.48
CA GLN A 5 -24.01 -31.92 14.20
C GLN A 5 -23.30 -30.97 13.22
N SER A 6 -23.97 -29.88 12.85
CA SER A 6 -23.35 -28.74 12.21
C SER A 6 -22.33 -28.14 13.18
N LYS A 7 -21.04 -28.17 12.84
CA LYS A 7 -20.01 -27.42 13.55
C LYS A 7 -20.22 -25.93 13.29
N GLN A 8 -20.86 -25.24 14.23
CA GLN A 8 -20.75 -23.79 14.39
C GLN A 8 -19.46 -23.51 15.16
N ASN A 9 -18.56 -22.70 14.61
CA ASN A 9 -17.37 -22.23 15.32
C ASN A 9 -17.49 -20.71 15.53
N SER A 10 -17.17 -20.27 16.76
CA SER A 10 -17.41 -18.94 17.32
C SER A 10 -16.11 -18.20 17.74
N LEU A 11 -16.25 -16.89 18.01
CA LEU A 11 -15.29 -15.75 17.90
C LEU A 11 -14.73 -15.17 19.23
N SER A 12 -13.69 -14.30 19.17
CA SER A 12 -13.23 -13.32 20.22
C SER A 12 -12.41 -12.12 19.61
N LEU A 13 -12.44 -10.89 20.19
CA LEU A 13 -12.02 -9.57 19.58
C LEU A 13 -11.51 -8.51 20.63
N VAL A 14 -10.61 -7.54 20.36
CA VAL A 14 -10.41 -6.29 21.21
C VAL A 14 -10.16 -5.03 20.32
N LEU A 15 -10.54 -3.80 20.75
CA LEU A 15 -10.53 -2.53 19.97
C LEU A 15 -9.90 -1.31 20.71
N PRO A 16 -9.25 -0.37 19.99
CA PRO A 16 -9.13 1.04 20.42
C PRO A 16 -9.60 2.10 19.37
N PRO A 17 -9.75 3.40 19.75
CA PRO A 17 -10.56 4.39 19.02
C PRO A 17 -9.82 5.21 17.94
N SER A 18 -10.63 5.89 17.12
CA SER A 18 -10.43 6.50 15.79
C SER A 18 -9.67 7.85 15.67
N LYS A 19 -8.92 8.07 14.56
CA LYS A 19 -9.14 9.06 13.45
C LYS A 19 -7.87 9.36 12.58
N CYS A 20 -8.05 9.42 11.24
CA CYS A 20 -7.25 10.08 10.15
C CYS A 20 -5.96 9.43 9.57
N PRO A 21 -5.59 9.74 8.28
CA PRO A 21 -5.26 8.72 7.26
C PRO A 21 -3.75 8.56 6.90
N ASP A 22 -3.38 7.40 6.31
CA ASP A 22 -2.55 7.20 5.09
C ASP A 22 -2.05 5.73 4.92
N HIS A 23 -1.85 5.26 3.67
CA HIS A 23 -1.69 3.84 3.28
C HIS A 23 -0.50 3.57 2.34
N ILE A 24 0.22 2.44 2.54
CA ILE A 24 1.18 1.87 1.59
C ILE A 24 0.79 0.42 1.30
N GLN A 25 0.64 0.06 0.02
CA GLN A 25 0.41 -1.33 -0.39
C GLN A 25 1.39 -1.78 -1.46
N ILE A 26 1.89 -3.01 -1.29
CA ILE A 26 2.70 -3.75 -2.24
C ILE A 26 1.81 -4.84 -2.87
N PRO A 27 1.95 -5.14 -4.17
CA PRO A 27 1.22 -6.24 -4.79
C PRO A 27 1.59 -7.59 -4.17
N ILE A 28 0.57 -8.41 -3.91
CA ILE A 28 0.70 -9.70 -3.24
C ILE A 28 0.25 -10.82 -4.18
N THR A 29 1.05 -11.88 -4.30
CA THR A 29 0.72 -13.12 -5.01
C THR A 29 0.79 -14.27 -4.00
N LEU A 30 -0.29 -15.05 -3.87
CA LEU A 30 -0.49 -16.05 -2.80
C LEU A 30 -0.18 -17.48 -3.25
N ASP A 31 0.01 -18.42 -2.31
CA ASP A 31 0.13 -19.88 -2.52
C ASP A 31 -1.20 -20.63 -2.23
N ASP A 32 -1.26 -21.94 -2.52
CA ASP A 32 -2.43 -22.83 -2.62
C ASP A 32 -3.31 -23.01 -1.36
N SER A 33 -2.95 -22.45 -0.20
CA SER A 33 -3.61 -22.73 1.09
C SER A 33 -3.91 -21.52 2.00
N SER A 34 -3.72 -20.30 1.49
CA SER A 34 -3.75 -19.07 2.29
C SER A 34 -5.12 -18.71 2.90
N ARG A 35 -5.14 -18.43 4.22
CA ARG A 35 -6.22 -17.74 4.98
C ARG A 35 -5.74 -16.36 5.47
N PHE A 36 -6.60 -15.50 6.03
CA PHE A 36 -6.26 -14.10 6.39
C PHE A 36 -6.42 -13.75 7.87
N SER A 37 -5.43 -13.07 8.42
CA SER A 37 -5.47 -12.49 9.76
C SER A 37 -5.41 -10.97 9.68
N PHE A 38 -6.28 -10.30 10.43
CA PHE A 38 -6.31 -8.84 10.53
C PHE A 38 -5.83 -8.41 11.91
N LEU A 39 -4.90 -7.48 11.93
CA LEU A 39 -4.41 -6.82 13.13
C LEU A 39 -4.71 -5.33 13.00
N GLY A 40 -5.53 -4.73 13.87
CA GLY A 40 -5.82 -3.28 13.83
C GLY A 40 -7.29 -2.86 13.91
N ASN A 41 -7.58 -1.57 13.66
CA ASN A 41 -8.93 -1.00 13.81
C ASN A 41 -9.80 -1.26 12.57
N HIS A 42 -10.69 -2.26 12.67
CA HIS A 42 -11.65 -2.62 11.62
C HIS A 42 -13.09 -2.70 12.13
N THR A 43 -13.51 -1.71 12.91
CA THR A 43 -14.88 -1.61 13.49
C THR A 43 -16.02 -1.78 12.47
N PHE A 44 -15.78 -1.49 11.19
CA PHE A 44 -16.76 -1.61 10.12
C PHE A 44 -16.98 -3.05 9.62
N LEU A 45 -16.09 -4.00 9.89
CA LEU A 45 -16.24 -5.40 9.47
C LEU A 45 -17.13 -6.23 10.43
N ILE A 46 -17.62 -5.63 11.51
CA ILE A 46 -18.41 -6.31 12.56
C ILE A 46 -19.90 -6.23 12.19
N PRO A 47 -20.61 -7.36 11.96
CA PRO A 47 -22.06 -7.36 11.81
C PRO A 47 -22.73 -6.95 13.13
N THR A 48 -23.70 -6.04 13.05
CA THR A 48 -24.36 -5.31 14.14
C THR A 48 -25.16 -6.15 15.16
N VAL A 49 -25.08 -7.49 15.14
CA VAL A 49 -26.05 -8.36 15.83
C VAL A 49 -25.51 -9.05 17.10
N GLN A 50 -24.22 -8.96 17.45
CA GLN A 50 -23.68 -9.64 18.65
C GLN A 50 -22.63 -8.83 19.44
N LEU A 51 -22.81 -7.52 19.62
CA LEU A 51 -21.85 -6.71 20.38
C LEU A 51 -21.84 -7.02 21.89
N ASP A 52 -22.99 -7.29 22.51
CA ASP A 52 -23.12 -7.29 23.97
C ASP A 52 -22.51 -8.52 24.69
N ASP A 53 -22.50 -9.69 24.06
CA ASP A 53 -21.95 -10.92 24.66
C ASP A 53 -20.42 -11.06 24.47
N VAL A 54 -19.87 -10.44 23.41
CA VAL A 54 -18.44 -10.48 23.10
C VAL A 54 -17.65 -9.54 24.03
N LEU A 55 -18.21 -8.36 24.35
CA LEU A 55 -17.57 -7.36 25.21
C LEU A 55 -17.32 -7.85 26.65
N ARG A 56 -18.12 -8.78 27.17
CA ARG A 56 -17.98 -9.30 28.55
C ARG A 56 -16.85 -10.32 28.76
N ARG A 57 -16.25 -10.88 27.69
CA ARG A 57 -15.24 -11.96 27.79
C ARG A 57 -13.79 -11.49 27.63
N LEU A 58 -13.56 -10.20 27.40
CA LEU A 58 -12.29 -9.65 26.91
C LEU A 58 -11.41 -9.02 28.00
N GLU A 59 -11.78 -9.16 29.27
CA GLU A 59 -11.05 -8.53 30.36
C GLU A 59 -9.71 -9.20 30.72
N CYS A 60 -9.33 -10.32 30.12
CA CYS A 60 -8.09 -11.02 30.47
C CYS A 60 -7.56 -11.92 29.33
N THR A 61 -6.57 -11.49 28.54
CA THR A 61 -5.46 -12.35 28.05
C THR A 61 -4.41 -11.51 27.31
N SER A 62 -3.13 -11.84 27.50
CA SER A 62 -1.94 -11.19 26.92
C SER A 62 -1.46 -11.87 25.62
N GLU A 63 -2.35 -12.52 24.87
CA GLU A 63 -2.05 -13.23 23.62
C GLU A 63 -2.92 -12.68 22.48
N TRP A 64 -2.33 -12.45 21.31
CA TRP A 64 -3.03 -11.95 20.13
C TRP A 64 -3.81 -13.07 19.43
N ILE A 65 -5.04 -12.76 19.02
CA ILE A 65 -5.93 -13.70 18.34
C ILE A 65 -6.17 -13.18 16.90
N PRO A 66 -5.74 -13.90 15.86
CA PRO A 66 -6.04 -13.55 14.48
C PRO A 66 -7.55 -13.51 14.22
N ILE A 67 -8.04 -12.49 13.51
CA ILE A 67 -9.46 -12.36 13.14
C ILE A 67 -9.71 -13.11 11.83
N GLU A 68 -10.27 -14.32 11.91
CA GLU A 68 -10.75 -15.07 10.74
C GLU A 68 -12.08 -14.50 10.23
N PHE A 69 -12.10 -14.03 8.97
CA PHE A 69 -13.35 -13.63 8.30
C PHE A 69 -13.90 -14.78 7.46
N ALA A 70 -15.11 -15.22 7.77
CA ALA A 70 -15.90 -16.03 6.85
C ALA A 70 -16.43 -15.13 5.73
N VAL A 71 -15.85 -15.22 4.53
CA VAL A 71 -16.46 -14.63 3.34
C VAL A 71 -17.66 -15.50 2.98
N ASN A 72 -18.84 -15.10 3.43
CA ASN A 72 -20.09 -15.74 3.07
C ASN A 72 -20.20 -15.79 1.54
N ASN A 73 -20.39 -16.99 0.96
CA ASN A 73 -20.37 -17.32 -0.49
C ASN A 73 -19.02 -17.68 -1.12
N LEU A 74 -17.92 -17.82 -0.37
CA LEU A 74 -16.78 -18.61 -0.88
C LEU A 74 -17.18 -20.09 -0.89
N ASN A 75 -17.13 -20.70 -2.07
CA ASN A 75 -17.14 -22.16 -2.14
C ASN A 75 -15.85 -22.69 -1.52
N ALA A 76 -15.90 -23.87 -0.89
CA ALA A 76 -14.76 -24.51 -0.24
C ALA A 76 -13.55 -24.77 -1.16
N THR A 77 -13.67 -24.52 -2.47
CA THR A 77 -12.66 -24.73 -3.51
C THR A 77 -12.05 -23.43 -4.05
N ASN A 78 -12.58 -22.26 -3.70
CA ASN A 78 -12.09 -21.00 -4.25
C ASN A 78 -10.79 -20.58 -3.54
N ARG A 79 -9.69 -20.48 -4.29
CA ARG A 79 -8.40 -20.01 -3.76
C ARG A 79 -8.36 -18.48 -3.82
N ILE A 80 -7.90 -17.84 -2.75
CA ILE A 80 -7.65 -16.40 -2.77
C ILE A 80 -6.29 -16.16 -3.41
N VAL A 81 -6.24 -15.30 -4.42
CA VAL A 81 -5.03 -15.04 -5.25
C VAL A 81 -4.44 -13.66 -5.02
N ALA A 82 -5.25 -12.71 -4.54
CA ALA A 82 -4.78 -11.37 -4.16
C ALA A 82 -5.69 -10.75 -3.09
N PHE A 83 -5.12 -9.84 -2.31
CA PHE A 83 -5.88 -9.03 -1.35
C PHE A 83 -5.26 -7.63 -1.21
N GLY A 84 -6.06 -6.68 -0.73
CA GLY A 84 -5.63 -5.33 -0.40
C GLY A 84 -6.60 -4.68 0.59
N HIS A 85 -6.12 -3.77 1.44
CA HIS A 85 -6.99 -3.11 2.41
C HIS A 85 -6.61 -1.66 2.76
N SER A 86 -7.61 -0.78 2.81
CA SER A 86 -7.50 0.57 3.35
C SER A 86 -8.09 0.63 4.76
N GLU A 87 -8.17 1.83 5.34
CA GLU A 87 -8.77 2.11 6.65
C GLU A 87 -10.28 1.81 6.71
N SER A 88 -10.87 1.58 5.55
CA SER A 88 -12.33 1.58 5.37
C SER A 88 -12.80 0.53 4.38
N LEU A 89 -11.88 -0.18 3.72
CA LEU A 89 -12.15 -1.19 2.72
C LEU A 89 -11.19 -2.36 2.86
N VAL A 90 -11.71 -3.56 2.71
CA VAL A 90 -10.95 -4.79 2.48
C VAL A 90 -11.41 -5.37 1.16
N VAL A 91 -10.46 -5.77 0.33
CA VAL A 91 -10.69 -6.38 -0.99
C VAL A 91 -9.97 -7.72 -1.02
N ILE A 92 -10.70 -8.75 -1.44
CA ILE A 92 -10.22 -10.11 -1.58
C ILE A 92 -10.56 -10.57 -2.99
N VAL A 93 -9.63 -11.23 -3.65
CA VAL A 93 -9.81 -11.73 -5.01
C VAL A 93 -9.51 -13.21 -5.08
N THR A 94 -10.38 -13.95 -5.74
CA THR A 94 -10.23 -15.39 -5.93
C THR A 94 -9.75 -15.76 -7.34
N ASP A 95 -9.21 -16.97 -7.44
CA ASP A 95 -8.75 -17.62 -8.68
C ASP A 95 -9.84 -17.75 -9.75
N ASP A 96 -11.12 -17.81 -9.34
CA ASP A 96 -12.28 -17.77 -10.23
C ASP A 96 -12.76 -16.35 -10.60
N PHE A 97 -11.85 -15.37 -10.52
CA PHE A 97 -12.05 -13.97 -10.92
C PHE A 97 -13.11 -13.21 -10.12
N LYS A 98 -13.53 -13.71 -8.95
CA LYS A 98 -14.47 -12.97 -8.10
C LYS A 98 -13.70 -12.01 -7.21
N VAL A 99 -14.23 -10.79 -7.14
CA VAL A 99 -13.78 -9.76 -6.21
C VAL A 99 -14.81 -9.65 -5.11
N PHE A 100 -14.35 -9.66 -3.86
CA PHE A 100 -15.15 -9.47 -2.66
C PHE A 100 -14.65 -8.23 -1.95
N CYS A 101 -15.56 -7.30 -1.65
CA CYS A 101 -15.24 -6.10 -0.89
C CYS A 101 -16.11 -6.00 0.35
N ALA A 102 -15.50 -5.58 1.46
CA ALA A 102 -16.19 -5.22 2.70
C ALA A 102 -15.65 -3.87 3.19
N GLY A 103 -16.53 -2.96 3.61
CA GLY A 103 -16.11 -1.60 3.93
C GLY A 103 -17.22 -0.72 4.48
N LYS A 104 -16.88 0.52 4.83
CA LYS A 104 -17.85 1.54 5.27
C LYS A 104 -18.90 1.80 4.18
N SER A 105 -20.16 1.93 4.59
CA SER A 105 -21.31 2.04 3.68
C SER A 105 -21.23 3.22 2.70
N SER A 106 -20.70 4.36 3.14
CA SER A 106 -20.47 5.55 2.31
C SER A 106 -19.47 5.33 1.17
N GLU A 107 -18.57 4.37 1.32
CA GLU A 107 -17.47 4.12 0.38
C GLU A 107 -17.78 2.98 -0.60
N LEU A 108 -18.93 2.34 -0.47
CA LEU A 108 -19.43 1.27 -1.36
C LEU A 108 -20.78 1.64 -2.01
N ASN A 109 -21.17 2.91 -1.97
CA ASN A 109 -22.51 3.41 -2.38
C ASN A 109 -23.64 2.58 -1.76
N ASN A 110 -23.62 2.42 -0.43
CA ASN A 110 -24.63 1.69 0.31
C ASN A 110 -25.47 2.63 1.19
N THR A 111 -26.79 2.40 1.22
CA THR A 111 -27.76 3.17 2.02
C THR A 111 -28.02 2.55 3.41
N GLY A 112 -27.27 1.52 3.81
CA GLY A 112 -27.41 0.84 5.10
C GLY A 112 -26.11 0.74 5.90
N ASN A 113 -26.21 0.76 7.24
CA ASN A 113 -25.09 0.76 8.21
C ASN A 113 -24.29 -0.56 8.32
N ASN A 114 -24.52 -1.53 7.45
CA ASN A 114 -23.92 -2.87 7.57
C ASN A 114 -22.87 -3.11 6.47
N ALA A 115 -21.75 -3.75 6.81
CA ALA A 115 -20.80 -4.31 5.85
C ALA A 115 -21.50 -5.38 5.01
N THR A 116 -22.06 -4.97 3.88
CA THR A 116 -22.61 -5.90 2.90
C THR A 116 -21.46 -6.31 1.99
N TRP A 117 -21.04 -7.57 2.12
CA TRP A 117 -20.21 -8.23 1.11
C TRP A 117 -20.94 -8.13 -0.23
N ARG A 118 -20.46 -7.28 -1.13
CA ARG A 118 -20.89 -7.37 -2.52
C ARG A 118 -20.13 -8.56 -3.11
N ASP A 119 -20.87 -9.62 -3.36
CA ASP A 119 -20.49 -10.54 -4.43
C ASP A 119 -20.50 -9.69 -5.69
N PHE A 120 -19.34 -9.34 -6.23
CA PHE A 120 -19.26 -8.74 -7.56
C PHE A 120 -19.62 -9.79 -8.63
N LYS A 121 -20.71 -10.53 -8.43
CA LYS A 121 -21.30 -11.53 -9.34
C LYS A 121 -21.75 -10.93 -10.68
N LYS A 122 -21.62 -9.62 -10.87
CA LYS A 122 -21.79 -8.90 -12.14
C LYS A 122 -20.50 -8.38 -12.78
N ILE A 123 -19.31 -8.61 -12.20
CA ILE A 123 -18.01 -8.36 -12.86
C ILE A 123 -17.56 -9.56 -13.71
N LYS A 124 -18.41 -10.55 -13.95
CA LYS A 124 -18.04 -11.75 -14.71
C LYS A 124 -17.55 -11.47 -16.16
N ASN A 125 -17.56 -10.23 -16.63
CA ASN A 125 -17.09 -9.81 -17.95
C ASN A 125 -16.13 -8.59 -17.96
N THR A 126 -15.72 -8.01 -16.82
CA THR A 126 -14.87 -6.79 -16.84
C THR A 126 -13.39 -7.14 -16.94
N PHE A 127 -12.95 -8.10 -16.13
CA PHE A 127 -11.56 -8.54 -16.16
C PHE A 127 -11.38 -9.56 -17.28
N THR A 128 -10.38 -9.32 -18.12
CA THR A 128 -10.03 -10.24 -19.21
C THR A 128 -9.05 -11.32 -18.77
N GLU A 129 -8.40 -11.14 -17.62
CA GLU A 129 -7.32 -11.99 -17.08
C GLU A 129 -7.33 -12.04 -15.55
N VAL A 130 -6.60 -12.99 -14.98
CA VAL A 130 -6.58 -13.23 -13.52
C VAL A 130 -5.97 -12.02 -12.83
N ILE A 131 -6.59 -11.54 -11.77
CA ILE A 131 -6.03 -10.44 -10.98
C ILE A 131 -4.82 -10.95 -10.20
N LYS A 132 -3.68 -10.31 -10.45
CA LYS A 132 -2.41 -10.55 -9.78
C LYS A 132 -2.28 -9.76 -8.48
N SER A 133 -2.80 -8.54 -8.42
CA SER A 133 -2.65 -7.69 -7.23
C SER A 133 -3.72 -6.62 -7.09
N VAL A 134 -3.91 -6.16 -5.85
CA VAL A 134 -4.90 -5.14 -5.48
C VAL A 134 -4.23 -4.05 -4.64
N TYR A 135 -4.52 -2.80 -4.97
CA TYR A 135 -4.03 -1.62 -4.26
C TYR A 135 -5.23 -0.79 -3.80
N CYS A 136 -5.37 -0.55 -2.50
CA CYS A 136 -6.49 0.21 -1.93
C CYS A 136 -6.02 1.45 -1.17
N ILE A 137 -6.65 2.59 -1.45
CA ILE A 137 -6.49 3.83 -0.69
C ILE A 137 -7.84 4.50 -0.54
N LYS A 138 -8.30 4.62 0.71
CA LYS A 138 -9.66 5.05 1.04
C LYS A 138 -10.68 4.23 0.22
N GLU A 139 -11.53 4.89 -0.56
CA GLU A 139 -12.51 4.31 -1.46
C GLU A 139 -11.99 3.97 -2.88
N SER A 140 -10.72 4.23 -3.17
CA SER A 140 -10.11 4.01 -4.48
C SER A 140 -9.34 2.68 -4.52
N ILE A 141 -9.50 1.93 -5.61
CA ILE A 141 -8.90 0.62 -5.81
C ILE A 141 -8.24 0.57 -7.19
N LEU A 142 -7.03 0.03 -7.27
CA LEU A 142 -6.39 -0.39 -8.51
C LEU A 142 -6.18 -1.90 -8.49
N PHE A 143 -6.44 -2.54 -9.62
CA PHE A 143 -6.19 -3.96 -9.84
C PHE A 143 -5.15 -4.09 -10.95
N THR A 144 -4.20 -5.01 -10.80
CA THR A 144 -3.37 -5.46 -11.92
C THR A 144 -3.67 -6.90 -12.25
N THR A 145 -3.75 -7.25 -13.52
CA THR A 145 -3.88 -8.64 -13.97
C THR A 145 -2.51 -9.29 -14.21
N VAL A 146 -2.49 -10.63 -14.35
CA VAL A 146 -1.28 -11.41 -14.62
C VAL A 146 -0.58 -11.04 -15.93
N ASP A 147 -1.32 -10.56 -16.92
CA ASP A 147 -0.80 -10.08 -18.19
C ASP A 147 -0.41 -8.58 -18.18
N GLY A 148 -0.51 -7.93 -17.01
CA GLY A 148 -0.05 -6.55 -16.77
C GLY A 148 -1.06 -5.46 -17.12
N GLN A 149 -2.35 -5.77 -17.29
CA GLN A 149 -3.38 -4.74 -17.47
C GLN A 149 -3.76 -4.13 -16.13
N VAL A 150 -4.24 -2.88 -16.17
CA VAL A 150 -4.67 -2.14 -14.98
C VAL A 150 -6.14 -1.80 -15.07
N TYR A 151 -6.86 -2.00 -13.96
CA TYR A 151 -8.25 -1.59 -13.81
C TYR A 151 -8.39 -0.73 -12.56
N ALA A 152 -9.23 0.29 -12.64
CA ALA A 152 -9.42 1.27 -11.58
C ALA A 152 -10.88 1.35 -11.14
N TYR A 153 -11.09 1.53 -9.85
CA TYR A 153 -12.40 1.76 -9.25
C TYR A 153 -12.32 2.87 -8.20
N SER A 154 -13.30 3.76 -8.16
CA SER A 154 -13.50 4.67 -7.02
C SER A 154 -14.91 5.23 -6.99
N ASN A 155 -15.46 5.42 -5.80
CA ASN A 155 -16.73 6.14 -5.62
C ASN A 155 -16.56 7.67 -5.61
N SER A 156 -15.33 8.17 -5.71
CA SER A 156 -15.02 9.59 -5.76
C SER A 156 -14.42 9.97 -7.10
N LYS A 157 -14.72 11.19 -7.56
CA LYS A 157 -14.08 11.75 -8.75
C LYS A 157 -12.61 12.00 -8.47
N THR A 158 -11.72 11.27 -9.15
CA THR A 158 -10.29 11.38 -8.87
C THR A 158 -9.38 11.16 -10.09
N ALA A 159 -8.37 12.02 -10.22
CA ALA A 159 -7.34 11.96 -11.27
C ALA A 159 -6.34 10.83 -11.05
N LYS A 160 -6.15 10.39 -9.79
CA LYS A 160 -5.13 9.40 -9.41
C LYS A 160 -5.39 8.00 -9.98
N LEU A 161 -6.53 7.79 -10.65
CA LEU A 161 -6.83 6.52 -11.30
C LEU A 161 -6.27 6.44 -12.73
N GLY A 162 -5.92 7.57 -13.34
CA GLY A 162 -5.40 7.57 -14.71
C GLY A 162 -6.45 7.32 -15.79
N LEU A 163 -7.74 7.56 -15.52
CA LEU A 163 -8.83 7.26 -16.47
C LEU A 163 -9.02 8.33 -17.58
N GLY A 164 -8.14 9.32 -17.67
CA GLY A 164 -8.23 10.45 -18.61
C GLY A 164 -9.18 11.56 -18.18
N GLU A 165 -10.06 11.29 -17.22
CA GLU A 165 -10.90 12.27 -16.54
C GLU A 165 -11.08 11.88 -15.07
N ALA A 166 -11.24 12.87 -14.19
CA ALA A 166 -11.61 12.63 -12.80
C ALA A 166 -13.09 12.21 -12.68
N ILE A 167 -13.34 10.91 -12.81
CA ILE A 167 -14.66 10.30 -12.71
C ILE A 167 -14.76 9.35 -11.52
N ALA A 168 -15.96 9.21 -10.97
CA ALA A 168 -16.30 8.12 -10.07
C ALA A 168 -16.85 6.97 -10.94
N THR A 169 -16.50 5.73 -10.62
CA THR A 169 -16.89 4.56 -11.40
C THR A 169 -17.77 3.62 -10.57
N MET A 170 -18.83 3.09 -11.18
CA MET A 170 -19.72 2.12 -10.52
C MET A 170 -19.19 0.69 -10.60
N GLU A 171 -18.22 0.46 -11.48
CA GLU A 171 -17.51 -0.79 -11.70
C GLU A 171 -16.04 -0.51 -12.05
N PRO A 172 -15.14 -1.50 -11.96
CA PRO A 172 -13.77 -1.33 -12.40
C PRO A 172 -13.70 -0.97 -13.89
N VAL A 173 -12.92 0.04 -14.24
CA VAL A 173 -12.71 0.50 -15.62
C VAL A 173 -11.25 0.30 -15.98
N LYS A 174 -10.98 -0.21 -17.18
CA LYS A 174 -9.61 -0.42 -17.65
C LYS A 174 -8.91 0.93 -17.85
N VAL A 175 -7.66 1.04 -17.38
CA VAL A 175 -6.78 2.16 -17.69
C VAL A 175 -6.13 1.88 -19.04
N GLU A 176 -6.68 2.45 -20.11
CA GLU A 176 -6.32 2.05 -21.48
C GLU A 176 -5.12 2.80 -22.06
N LYS A 177 -4.90 4.03 -21.61
CA LYS A 177 -4.07 5.02 -22.31
C LYS A 177 -3.00 5.58 -21.39
N ALA A 178 -1.94 6.09 -22.00
CA ALA A 178 -0.88 6.83 -21.36
C ALA A 178 -0.41 7.97 -22.29
N ASP A 179 0.06 9.06 -21.71
CA ASP A 179 0.54 10.22 -22.44
C ASP A 179 2.07 10.27 -22.49
N ILE A 180 2.58 10.62 -23.65
CA ILE A 180 3.97 10.92 -23.92
C ILE A 180 4.06 12.38 -24.37
N PHE A 181 4.61 13.24 -23.52
CA PHE A 181 4.81 14.65 -23.85
C PHE A 181 6.14 14.84 -24.63
N GLU A 182 6.06 15.33 -25.87
CA GLU A 182 7.20 15.78 -26.69
C GLU A 182 6.89 17.11 -27.35
N LYS A 183 7.80 18.08 -27.23
CA LYS A 183 7.71 19.34 -27.99
C LYS A 183 6.26 19.89 -27.92
N GLY A 184 5.75 20.05 -26.70
CA GLY A 184 4.45 20.66 -26.40
C GLY A 184 3.23 19.84 -26.81
N LEU A 185 3.41 18.65 -27.36
CA LEU A 185 2.34 17.79 -27.79
C LEU A 185 2.26 16.55 -26.90
N ALA A 186 1.04 16.21 -26.49
CA ALA A 186 0.72 14.93 -25.88
C ALA A 186 0.44 13.91 -26.99
N GLU A 187 1.32 12.92 -27.13
CA GLU A 187 1.05 11.72 -27.90
C GLU A 187 0.39 10.69 -26.97
N GLU A 188 -0.85 10.31 -27.30
CA GLU A 188 -1.56 9.27 -26.59
C GLU A 188 -1.13 7.90 -27.11
N ILE A 189 -0.69 7.03 -26.21
CA ILE A 189 -0.31 5.65 -26.50
C ILE A 189 -1.14 4.68 -25.66
N PRO A 190 -1.27 3.40 -26.06
CA PRO A 190 -1.79 2.39 -25.16
C PRO A 190 -0.93 2.29 -23.88
N LEU A 191 -1.56 2.18 -22.72
CA LEU A 191 -0.84 1.95 -21.46
C LEU A 191 -0.02 0.65 -21.59
N PRO A 192 1.31 0.69 -21.42
CA PRO A 192 2.13 -0.53 -21.47
C PRO A 192 1.74 -1.52 -20.37
N LYS A 193 2.16 -2.78 -20.52
CA LYS A 193 2.00 -3.79 -19.47
C LYS A 193 2.70 -3.33 -18.19
N ILE A 194 1.96 -3.31 -17.09
CA ILE A 194 2.39 -2.82 -15.79
C ILE A 194 2.82 -3.97 -14.90
N LYS A 195 4.05 -3.87 -14.42
CA LYS A 195 4.68 -4.81 -13.50
C LYS A 195 4.24 -4.58 -12.05
N SER A 196 4.19 -3.31 -11.64
CA SER A 196 3.86 -2.89 -10.27
C SER A 196 3.39 -1.44 -10.21
N ILE A 197 2.63 -1.10 -9.17
CA ILE A 197 2.10 0.25 -8.92
C ILE A 197 2.57 0.74 -7.56
N SER A 198 2.92 2.01 -7.46
CA SER A 198 2.97 2.75 -6.20
C SER A 198 1.77 3.66 -6.13
N PHE A 199 0.90 3.44 -5.14
CA PHE A 199 -0.36 4.16 -4.99
C PHE A 199 -0.32 4.98 -3.71
N SER A 200 -0.64 6.28 -3.79
CA SER A 200 -0.73 7.20 -2.65
C SER A 200 -2.03 8.02 -2.72
N GLU A 201 -2.27 8.91 -1.75
CA GLU A 201 -3.49 9.74 -1.75
C GLU A 201 -3.65 10.63 -2.99
N ASN A 202 -2.54 11.20 -3.47
CA ASN A 202 -2.54 12.17 -4.56
C ASN A 202 -1.84 11.67 -5.84
N ILE A 203 -0.92 10.71 -5.72
CA ILE A 203 -0.04 10.29 -6.81
C ILE A 203 -0.17 8.79 -7.02
N THR A 204 -0.26 8.39 -8.28
CA THR A 204 -0.10 7.00 -8.69
C THR A 204 1.07 6.91 -9.66
N ALA A 205 1.98 5.98 -9.41
CA ALA A 205 3.07 5.65 -10.32
C ALA A 205 2.95 4.21 -10.80
N PHE A 206 3.00 4.02 -12.11
CA PHE A 206 2.97 2.72 -12.76
C PHE A 206 4.37 2.41 -13.29
N ILE A 207 4.89 1.23 -12.96
CA ILE A 207 6.15 0.72 -13.49
C ILE A 207 5.81 -0.32 -14.56
N SER A 208 6.22 -0.09 -15.81
CA SER A 208 6.03 -1.07 -16.87
C SER A 208 6.95 -2.28 -16.72
N GLU A 209 6.69 -3.35 -17.46
CA GLU A 209 7.59 -4.52 -17.54
C GLU A 209 9.00 -4.16 -18.04
N GLU A 210 9.13 -3.07 -18.80
CA GLU A 210 10.41 -2.52 -19.27
C GLU A 210 11.10 -1.60 -18.23
N GLY A 211 10.47 -1.38 -17.07
CA GLY A 211 10.98 -0.47 -16.04
C GLY A 211 10.81 1.02 -16.36
N LYS A 212 9.91 1.37 -17.29
CA LYS A 212 9.50 2.77 -17.54
C LYS A 212 8.45 3.19 -16.52
N VAL A 213 8.46 4.47 -16.13
CA VAL A 213 7.54 4.98 -15.11
C VAL A 213 6.55 5.97 -15.71
N PHE A 214 5.27 5.72 -15.46
CA PHE A 214 4.16 6.61 -15.78
C PHE A 214 3.52 7.12 -14.49
N VAL A 215 3.10 8.38 -14.45
CA VAL A 215 2.50 8.98 -13.24
C VAL A 215 1.20 9.71 -13.56
N CYS A 216 0.23 9.66 -12.64
CA CYS A 216 -0.99 10.46 -12.69
C CYS A 216 -1.40 10.95 -11.29
N GLY A 217 -2.40 11.84 -11.26
CA GLY A 217 -2.99 12.37 -10.04
C GLY A 217 -2.88 13.88 -9.88
N TYR A 218 -2.72 14.34 -8.64
CA TYR A 218 -2.79 15.74 -8.24
C TYR A 218 -1.44 16.27 -7.74
N GLY A 219 -1.05 17.43 -8.27
CA GLY A 219 -0.10 18.33 -7.64
C GLY A 219 -0.76 19.11 -6.49
N SER A 220 -0.01 20.03 -5.88
CA SER A 220 -0.52 20.86 -4.78
C SER A 220 -0.25 22.33 -5.05
N GLY A 221 -1.11 22.97 -5.86
CA GLY A 221 -0.96 24.40 -6.20
C GLY A 221 0.45 24.74 -6.70
N ASP A 222 1.17 25.57 -5.95
CA ASP A 222 2.57 25.91 -6.20
C ASP A 222 3.58 25.12 -5.35
N LYS A 223 3.12 24.26 -4.43
CA LYS A 223 3.94 23.46 -3.51
C LYS A 223 4.52 22.19 -4.09
N TRP A 224 3.94 21.67 -5.18
CA TRP A 224 4.41 20.47 -5.85
C TRP A 224 3.78 20.35 -7.24
N LYS A 225 4.60 19.91 -8.20
CA LYS A 225 4.23 19.65 -9.58
C LYS A 225 4.96 18.41 -10.09
N PHE A 226 4.35 17.65 -10.99
CA PHE A 226 4.89 16.39 -11.51
C PHE A 226 6.29 16.54 -12.14
N PRO A 227 7.11 15.48 -12.19
CA PRO A 227 8.45 15.50 -12.80
C PRO A 227 8.39 15.44 -14.34
N ILE A 228 7.41 16.11 -14.93
CA ILE A 228 7.11 16.20 -16.36
C ILE A 228 6.87 17.68 -16.65
N LYS A 229 7.49 18.19 -17.72
CA LYS A 229 7.40 19.58 -18.15
C LYS A 229 6.69 19.69 -19.49
N ASP A 230 5.98 20.79 -19.66
CA ASP A 230 5.51 21.25 -20.97
C ASP A 230 6.61 22.05 -21.71
N GLU A 231 6.29 22.51 -22.93
CA GLU A 231 7.15 23.29 -23.83
C GLU A 231 7.75 24.55 -23.19
N ASP A 232 6.96 25.27 -22.40
CA ASP A 232 7.39 26.47 -21.65
C ASP A 232 8.12 26.12 -20.34
N GLU A 233 8.64 24.89 -20.22
CA GLU A 233 9.26 24.30 -19.04
C GLU A 233 8.41 24.25 -17.77
N THR A 234 7.12 24.60 -17.85
CA THR A 234 6.24 24.61 -16.68
C THR A 234 5.84 23.18 -16.32
N PRO A 235 6.10 22.71 -15.08
CA PRO A 235 5.73 21.36 -14.71
C PRO A 235 4.22 21.20 -14.47
N PHE A 236 3.67 20.01 -14.76
CA PHE A 236 2.24 19.76 -14.64
C PHE A 236 1.74 19.77 -13.18
N LYS A 237 0.61 20.45 -12.94
CA LYS A 237 -0.07 20.49 -11.62
C LYS A 237 -1.11 19.38 -11.44
N ARG A 238 -1.49 18.70 -12.51
CA ARG A 238 -2.48 17.61 -12.53
C ARG A 238 -2.29 16.77 -13.78
N LEU A 239 -2.50 15.46 -13.66
CA LEU A 239 -2.43 14.50 -14.75
C LEU A 239 -3.59 13.51 -14.58
N ASP A 240 -4.57 13.56 -15.48
CA ASP A 240 -5.72 12.64 -15.44
C ASP A 240 -5.46 11.33 -16.18
N THR A 241 -4.46 11.33 -17.07
CA THR A 241 -3.93 10.17 -17.80
C THR A 241 -2.51 9.85 -17.28
N PRO A 242 -2.09 8.58 -17.15
CA PRO A 242 -0.72 8.22 -16.80
C PRO A 242 0.27 8.80 -17.81
N ALA A 243 1.20 9.63 -17.35
CA ALA A 243 2.16 10.29 -18.24
C ALA A 243 3.58 9.81 -17.99
N LEU A 244 4.34 9.63 -19.07
CA LEU A 244 5.70 9.10 -19.03
C LEU A 244 6.69 10.09 -18.37
N VAL A 245 7.41 9.64 -17.34
CA VAL A 245 8.48 10.41 -16.69
C VAL A 245 9.78 10.29 -17.50
N LYS A 246 9.87 11.06 -18.58
CA LYS A 246 11.01 10.97 -19.53
C LYS A 246 12.37 11.27 -18.95
N SER A 247 12.43 12.11 -17.91
CA SER A 247 13.68 12.45 -17.24
C SER A 247 14.39 11.22 -16.65
N LEU A 248 13.67 10.12 -16.42
CA LEU A 248 14.22 8.83 -15.98
C LEU A 248 14.74 7.95 -17.14
N LEU A 249 14.35 8.20 -18.39
CA LEU A 249 14.62 7.32 -19.56
C LEU A 249 16.05 7.38 -20.10
N LYS A 250 16.96 8.12 -19.48
CA LYS A 250 18.38 8.18 -19.89
C LYS A 250 19.12 6.88 -19.50
N ASN A 251 18.69 5.75 -20.07
CA ASN A 251 19.22 4.39 -19.89
C ASN A 251 19.12 3.86 -18.46
N LYS A 252 17.95 3.96 -17.83
CA LYS A 252 17.71 3.43 -16.48
C LYS A 252 16.47 2.57 -16.49
N VAL A 253 16.57 1.43 -15.82
CA VAL A 253 15.44 0.54 -15.53
C VAL A 253 15.03 0.82 -14.09
N ILE A 254 13.80 1.29 -13.88
CA ILE A 254 13.28 1.53 -12.53
C ILE A 254 12.71 0.21 -12.00
N LYS A 255 13.28 -0.29 -10.89
CA LYS A 255 12.81 -1.51 -10.23
C LYS A 255 11.74 -1.23 -9.19
N GLN A 256 11.75 -0.05 -8.57
CA GLN A 256 10.81 0.32 -7.52
C GLN A 256 10.52 1.83 -7.53
N VAL A 257 9.29 2.19 -7.18
CA VAL A 257 8.86 3.57 -6.93
C VAL A 257 8.13 3.61 -5.60
N ALA A 258 8.33 4.67 -4.82
CA ALA A 258 7.58 4.94 -3.61
C ALA A 258 7.00 6.35 -3.67
N CYS A 259 5.67 6.46 -3.62
CA CYS A 259 4.94 7.72 -3.60
C CYS A 259 4.56 8.09 -2.16
N GLY A 260 5.08 9.21 -1.65
CA GLY A 260 4.54 9.87 -0.47
C GLY A 260 3.40 10.83 -0.84
N PHE A 261 3.07 11.76 0.06
CA PHE A 261 1.89 12.63 -0.16
C PHE A 261 2.03 13.57 -1.35
N TYR A 262 3.20 14.18 -1.50
CA TYR A 262 3.59 15.08 -2.60
C TYR A 262 5.05 14.88 -3.03
N HIS A 263 5.61 13.69 -2.83
CA HIS A 263 6.97 13.38 -3.24
C HIS A 263 7.08 11.94 -3.75
N MET A 264 8.13 11.66 -4.50
CA MET A 264 8.40 10.34 -5.06
C MET A 264 9.88 10.01 -4.94
N LEU A 265 10.13 8.74 -4.63
CA LEU A 265 11.42 8.09 -4.74
C LEU A 265 11.37 7.10 -5.90
N PHE A 266 12.45 7.04 -6.68
CA PHE A 266 12.64 6.07 -7.75
C PHE A 266 13.95 5.33 -7.50
N LEU A 267 13.88 4.02 -7.57
CA LEU A 267 15.03 3.15 -7.39
C LEU A 267 15.30 2.40 -8.68
N THR A 268 16.51 2.56 -9.19
CA THR A 268 16.99 1.83 -10.37
C THR A 268 17.40 0.41 -10.01
N ASP A 269 17.46 -0.47 -11.01
CA ASP A 269 17.99 -1.83 -10.91
C ASP A 269 19.42 -1.91 -10.35
N ASN A 270 20.27 -0.93 -10.69
CA ASN A 270 21.64 -0.81 -10.20
C ASN A 270 21.78 -0.06 -8.84
N GLY A 271 20.68 0.16 -8.12
CA GLY A 271 20.70 0.69 -6.75
C GLY A 271 20.90 2.20 -6.62
N GLU A 272 20.66 2.96 -7.69
CA GLU A 272 20.68 4.43 -7.67
C GLU A 272 19.32 4.99 -7.23
N LEU A 273 19.36 5.95 -6.31
CA LEU A 273 18.19 6.67 -5.82
C LEU A 273 17.98 7.98 -6.59
N TYR A 274 16.78 8.16 -7.12
CA TYR A 274 16.30 9.41 -7.68
C TYR A 274 15.08 9.90 -6.91
N VAL A 275 14.93 11.22 -6.82
CA VAL A 275 13.86 11.85 -6.04
C VAL A 275 13.27 13.03 -6.80
N CYS A 276 11.99 13.27 -6.61
CA CYS A 276 11.33 14.52 -6.96
C CYS A 276 10.18 14.77 -5.99
N GLY A 277 9.78 16.00 -5.75
CA GLY A 277 8.73 16.23 -4.77
C GLY A 277 8.73 17.60 -4.14
N ASN A 278 7.69 17.81 -3.35
CA ASN A 278 7.76 18.64 -2.17
C ASN A 278 8.92 18.19 -1.27
N ASN A 279 9.64 19.15 -0.70
CA ASN A 279 10.77 18.89 0.20
C ASN A 279 10.76 19.83 1.42
N GLU A 280 9.61 20.38 1.79
CA GLU A 280 9.50 21.34 2.90
C GLU A 280 10.05 20.75 4.22
N PHE A 281 9.93 19.43 4.39
CA PHE A 281 10.37 18.70 5.58
C PHE A 281 11.68 17.94 5.39
N GLY A 282 12.34 18.06 4.23
CA GLY A 282 13.57 17.31 3.94
C GLY A 282 13.33 15.87 3.45
N GLN A 283 12.11 15.54 3.05
CA GLN A 283 11.70 14.19 2.65
C GLN A 283 12.35 13.67 1.37
N LEU A 284 13.18 14.47 0.69
CA LEU A 284 14.00 14.05 -0.44
C LEU A 284 15.42 13.62 -0.04
N GLY A 285 15.85 13.85 1.21
CA GLY A 285 17.11 13.32 1.73
C GLY A 285 18.37 13.87 1.03
N ASN A 286 18.28 15.06 0.44
CA ASN A 286 19.34 15.67 -0.37
C ASN A 286 20.11 16.80 0.35
N GLY A 287 19.93 16.92 1.67
CA GLY A 287 20.55 17.96 2.50
C GLY A 287 19.93 19.34 2.35
N LYS A 288 18.76 19.44 1.69
CA LYS A 288 18.06 20.70 1.44
C LYS A 288 16.58 20.57 1.78
N ASN A 289 15.91 21.71 1.90
CA ASN A 289 14.45 21.83 2.03
C ASN A 289 13.84 22.54 0.80
N GLU A 290 14.40 22.25 -0.38
CA GLU A 290 13.99 22.81 -1.66
C GLU A 290 13.28 21.75 -2.50
N ASN A 291 12.11 22.10 -3.04
CA ASN A 291 11.35 21.22 -3.93
C ASN A 291 12.16 20.84 -5.17
N VAL A 292 11.86 19.65 -5.69
CA VAL A 292 12.42 19.15 -6.95
C VAL A 292 11.26 18.90 -7.89
N GLU A 293 11.03 19.82 -8.82
CA GLU A 293 9.88 19.83 -9.73
C GLU A 293 10.32 19.73 -11.21
N GLY A 294 9.46 19.21 -12.08
CA GLY A 294 9.70 19.11 -13.52
C GLY A 294 10.81 18.15 -13.96
N CYS A 295 11.53 17.55 -13.02
CA CYS A 295 12.55 16.55 -13.28
C CYS A 295 12.79 15.70 -12.02
N VAL A 296 13.60 14.66 -12.18
CA VAL A 296 14.13 13.88 -11.06
C VAL A 296 15.58 14.26 -10.77
N LYS A 297 16.00 14.20 -9.51
CA LYS A 297 17.39 14.42 -9.10
C LYS A 297 17.95 13.16 -8.45
N ARG A 298 19.19 12.83 -8.79
CA ARG A 298 19.91 11.74 -8.12
C ARG A 298 20.30 12.17 -6.71
N VAL A 299 20.07 11.30 -5.74
CA VAL A 299 20.63 11.40 -4.38
C VAL A 299 21.75 10.38 -4.27
N LYS A 300 22.96 10.84 -3.94
CA LYS A 300 24.11 9.96 -3.78
C LYS A 300 24.14 9.41 -2.37
N PHE A 301 23.93 8.11 -2.27
CA PHE A 301 24.18 7.35 -1.05
C PHE A 301 25.50 6.60 -1.25
N GLY A 302 26.40 6.62 -0.26
CA GLY A 302 27.73 6.01 -0.40
C GLY A 302 27.70 4.49 -0.62
N ILE A 303 26.53 3.87 -0.42
CA ILE A 303 26.21 2.46 -0.61
C ILE A 303 24.97 2.39 -1.51
N GLY A 304 24.86 1.34 -2.32
CA GLY A 304 23.67 1.10 -3.15
C GLY A 304 22.40 0.97 -2.32
N VAL A 305 21.27 1.37 -2.90
CA VAL A 305 19.95 1.24 -2.27
C VAL A 305 19.28 -0.07 -2.74
N LYS A 306 18.86 -0.88 -1.77
CA LYS A 306 18.16 -2.17 -1.98
C LYS A 306 16.65 -1.97 -2.11
N HIS A 307 16.05 -1.20 -1.19
CA HIS A 307 14.61 -0.92 -1.14
C HIS A 307 14.30 0.53 -0.77
N ILE A 308 13.13 1.01 -1.20
CA ILE A 308 12.59 2.34 -0.86
C ILE A 308 11.15 2.25 -0.34
N ALA A 309 10.78 3.15 0.56
CA ALA A 309 9.39 3.41 0.95
C ALA A 309 9.21 4.90 1.27
N ALA A 310 7.99 5.40 1.08
CA ALA A 310 7.67 6.80 1.31
C ALA A 310 6.23 6.92 1.81
N SER A 311 6.02 7.70 2.85
CA SER A 311 4.71 8.03 3.41
C SER A 311 4.65 9.54 3.63
N ASN A 312 3.48 10.11 3.88
CA ASN A 312 3.19 11.52 4.17
C ASN A 312 4.31 12.48 3.74
N ASN A 313 5.12 12.90 4.72
CA ASN A 313 6.24 13.81 4.56
C ASN A 313 7.58 13.17 4.94
N PHE A 314 7.72 11.85 4.84
CA PHE A 314 9.00 11.18 5.12
C PHE A 314 9.25 9.99 4.22
N SER A 315 10.52 9.64 4.12
CA SER A 315 11.06 8.63 3.24
C SER A 315 11.98 7.71 4.01
N VAL A 316 12.05 6.46 3.57
CA VAL A 316 12.87 5.41 4.15
C VAL A 316 13.56 4.66 3.04
N ILE A 317 14.84 4.35 3.24
CA ILE A 317 15.64 3.58 2.31
C ILE A 317 16.32 2.43 3.06
N VAL A 318 16.45 1.30 2.39
CA VAL A 318 17.27 0.17 2.81
C VAL A 318 18.45 0.11 1.88
N THR A 319 19.64 -0.02 2.44
CA THR A 319 20.89 -0.13 1.68
C THR A 319 21.28 -1.58 1.45
N GLU A 320 22.22 -1.84 0.53
CA GLU A 320 22.68 -3.20 0.19
C GLU A 320 23.29 -3.95 1.38
N ASP A 321 23.76 -3.25 2.42
CA ASP A 321 24.23 -3.83 3.68
C ASP A 321 23.12 -3.95 4.74
N ASN A 322 21.85 -3.84 4.34
CA ASN A 322 20.65 -3.91 5.17
C ASN A 322 20.53 -2.84 6.27
N GLN A 323 21.33 -1.77 6.19
CA GLN A 323 21.09 -0.59 7.02
C GLN A 323 19.88 0.18 6.51
N ILE A 324 19.11 0.74 7.44
CA ILE A 324 17.89 1.50 7.14
C ILE A 324 18.13 2.96 7.49
N TYR A 325 17.84 3.86 6.55
CA TYR A 325 17.92 5.30 6.77
C TYR A 325 16.56 5.95 6.54
N ARG A 326 16.27 7.00 7.31
CA ARG A 326 15.02 7.77 7.26
C ARG A 326 15.31 9.27 7.16
N PHE A 327 14.45 10.00 6.45
CA PHE A 327 14.55 11.45 6.25
C PHE A 327 13.17 12.04 5.96
N GLY A 328 13.00 13.34 6.21
CA GLY A 328 11.70 14.03 6.21
C GLY A 328 11.19 14.32 7.62
N ASP A 329 9.88 14.44 7.75
CA ASP A 329 9.17 14.67 9.00
C ASP A 329 9.10 13.40 9.86
N LEU A 330 9.91 13.37 10.91
CA LEU A 330 9.97 12.31 11.91
C LEU A 330 9.34 12.75 13.24
N SER A 331 8.37 13.68 13.21
CA SER A 331 7.70 14.20 14.41
C SER A 331 6.99 13.16 15.25
N TRP A 332 6.74 11.98 14.69
CA TRP A 332 6.27 10.81 15.41
C TRP A 332 7.27 10.25 16.43
N GLN A 333 8.55 10.63 16.40
CA GLN A 333 9.58 10.13 17.33
C GLN A 333 9.78 11.00 18.56
N VAL A 334 9.62 12.33 18.45
CA VAL A 334 10.04 13.26 19.51
C VAL A 334 9.10 14.46 19.59
N LYS A 335 8.38 14.61 20.71
CA LYS A 335 7.46 15.73 20.93
C LYS A 335 8.13 17.12 21.04
N ASN A 336 9.47 17.23 21.16
CA ASN A 336 10.13 18.46 21.63
C ASN A 336 11.52 18.81 21.02
N ASN A 337 11.87 18.41 19.80
CA ASN A 337 13.12 18.85 19.12
C ASN A 337 12.89 19.02 17.61
N PRO A 338 13.75 19.69 16.80
CA PRO A 338 13.53 19.77 15.36
C PRO A 338 13.45 18.35 14.78
N THR A 339 12.26 18.00 14.29
CA THR A 339 11.88 16.63 13.92
C THR A 339 12.06 16.35 12.44
N THR A 340 12.61 17.30 11.69
CA THR A 340 12.84 17.19 10.25
C THR A 340 14.31 16.89 9.95
N PHE A 341 14.54 15.81 9.22
CA PHE A 341 15.88 15.41 8.81
C PHE A 341 15.97 15.50 7.29
N ASN A 342 16.70 16.49 6.79
CA ASN A 342 16.90 16.66 5.35
C ASN A 342 18.07 15.85 4.79
N LEU A 343 18.84 15.21 5.67
CA LEU A 343 19.82 14.18 5.34
C LEU A 343 19.30 12.83 5.84
N PRO A 344 19.63 11.72 5.15
CA PRO A 344 19.28 10.40 5.64
C PRO A 344 19.95 10.10 6.98
N THR A 345 19.14 9.77 7.97
CA THR A 345 19.57 9.44 9.34
C THR A 345 19.36 7.95 9.58
N LEU A 346 20.37 7.29 10.15
CA LEU A 346 20.31 5.86 10.46
C LEU A 346 19.16 5.56 11.43
N LEU A 347 18.45 4.47 11.16
CA LEU A 347 17.44 3.88 12.04
C LEU A 347 18.13 2.97 13.06
N THR A 348 18.65 3.55 14.14
CA THR A 348 19.46 2.85 15.16
C THR A 348 18.71 1.71 15.83
N GLU A 349 17.39 1.89 15.98
CA GLU A 349 16.42 0.91 16.45
C GLU A 349 16.55 -0.45 15.73
N TYR A 350 16.80 -0.45 14.43
CA TYR A 350 17.00 -1.68 13.64
C TYR A 350 18.42 -2.22 13.72
N THR A 351 19.40 -1.34 13.94
CA THR A 351 20.80 -1.72 14.16
C THR A 351 20.99 -2.47 15.47
N GLU A 352 20.25 -2.11 16.52
CA GLU A 352 20.28 -2.79 17.81
C GLU A 352 19.85 -4.27 17.74
N VAL A 353 19.01 -4.63 16.76
CA VAL A 353 18.62 -6.03 16.51
C VAL A 353 19.52 -6.75 15.50
N GLY A 354 20.64 -6.12 15.11
CA GLY A 354 21.69 -6.74 14.29
C GLY A 354 21.50 -6.61 12.77
N ASN A 355 20.63 -5.71 12.29
CA ASN A 355 20.31 -5.52 10.87
C ASN A 355 20.05 -6.84 10.10
N PRO A 356 19.03 -7.64 10.47
CA PRO A 356 18.66 -8.80 9.69
C PRO A 356 18.45 -8.45 8.20
N PRO A 357 18.68 -9.38 7.25
CA PRO A 357 18.44 -9.11 5.84
C PRO A 357 16.98 -8.71 5.57
N VAL A 358 16.79 -7.57 4.92
CA VAL A 358 15.45 -7.01 4.65
C VAL A 358 14.91 -7.56 3.34
N LYS A 359 13.70 -8.13 3.38
CA LYS A 359 12.92 -8.59 2.21
C LYS A 359 12.07 -7.46 1.63
N SER A 360 11.39 -6.71 2.49
CA SER A 360 10.54 -5.59 2.09
C SER A 360 10.42 -4.56 3.22
N ILE A 361 10.11 -3.32 2.84
CA ILE A 361 9.97 -2.20 3.77
C ILE A 361 8.74 -1.38 3.40
N TYR A 362 8.03 -0.93 4.43
CA TYR A 362 6.80 -0.15 4.30
C TYR A 362 6.90 1.04 5.24
N ALA A 363 6.65 2.24 4.71
CA ALA A 363 6.45 3.43 5.53
C ALA A 363 4.95 3.59 5.80
N VAL A 364 4.57 3.99 7.00
CA VAL A 364 3.20 4.42 7.30
C VAL A 364 3.27 5.72 8.07
N GLN A 365 2.15 6.44 8.20
CA GLN A 365 2.12 7.79 8.78
C GLN A 365 2.89 7.89 10.12
N SER A 366 2.86 6.82 10.91
CA SER A 366 3.42 6.80 12.26
C SER A 366 4.44 5.69 12.47
N GLY A 367 5.12 5.24 11.42
CA GLY A 367 6.17 4.24 11.60
C GLY A 367 6.66 3.56 10.34
N VAL A 368 7.49 2.56 10.56
CA VAL A 368 8.08 1.73 9.51
C VAL A 368 7.80 0.27 9.85
N VAL A 369 7.38 -0.51 8.87
CA VAL A 369 7.29 -1.96 8.97
C VAL A 369 8.34 -2.59 8.08
N ILE A 370 9.07 -3.56 8.61
CA ILE A 370 10.19 -4.22 7.96
C ILE A 370 9.91 -5.71 7.98
N GLN A 371 9.84 -6.34 6.81
CA GLN A 371 9.82 -7.78 6.67
C GLN A 371 11.23 -8.26 6.33
N THR A 372 11.73 -9.22 7.08
CA THR A 372 13.06 -9.82 6.83
C THR A 372 12.98 -10.98 5.85
N GLU A 373 14.12 -11.41 5.32
CA GLU A 373 14.23 -12.63 4.49
C GLU A 373 13.92 -13.90 5.29
N SER A 374 13.98 -13.83 6.62
CA SER A 374 13.50 -14.87 7.54
C SER A 374 12.01 -14.75 7.89
N ASP A 375 11.27 -13.87 7.20
CA ASP A 375 9.85 -13.56 7.42
C ASP A 375 9.49 -13.05 8.83
N GLU A 376 10.48 -12.56 9.57
CA GLU A 376 10.24 -11.78 10.79
C GLU A 376 9.77 -10.37 10.45
N ILE A 377 8.84 -9.83 11.25
CA ILE A 377 8.29 -8.49 11.06
C ILE A 377 8.71 -7.58 12.21
N TYR A 378 9.35 -6.47 11.86
CA TYR A 378 9.71 -5.41 12.80
C TYR A 378 8.84 -4.19 12.53
N MET A 379 8.32 -3.59 13.59
CA MET A 379 7.56 -2.34 13.53
C MET A 379 8.28 -1.33 14.39
N ILE A 380 8.45 -0.11 13.88
CA ILE A 380 9.14 0.97 14.58
C ILE A 380 8.30 2.24 14.48
N GLY A 381 7.95 2.83 15.64
CA GLY A 381 7.25 4.10 15.76
C GLY A 381 5.87 3.99 16.44
N PRO A 382 5.11 5.10 16.60
CA PRO A 382 3.81 5.10 17.27
C PRO A 382 2.74 4.16 16.68
N LEU A 383 2.97 3.59 15.50
CA LEU A 383 2.19 2.47 14.98
C LEU A 383 2.04 1.34 16.00
N GLU A 384 3.07 1.06 16.80
CA GLU A 384 3.05 0.07 17.87
C GLU A 384 1.88 0.34 18.83
N ALA A 385 1.80 1.55 19.38
CA ALA A 385 0.74 1.94 20.29
C ALA A 385 -0.65 1.94 19.62
N LYS A 386 -0.73 2.33 18.34
CA LYS A 386 -1.97 2.28 17.55
C LYS A 386 -2.49 0.85 17.35
N LEU A 387 -1.57 -0.11 17.22
CA LEU A 387 -1.89 -1.52 17.10
C LEU A 387 -2.06 -2.21 18.47
N GLY A 388 -1.86 -1.50 19.58
CA GLY A 388 -2.04 -2.01 20.95
C GLY A 388 -0.79 -2.61 21.59
N PHE A 389 0.41 -2.35 21.04
CA PHE A 389 1.68 -2.75 21.64
C PHE A 389 2.19 -1.68 22.62
N GLU A 390 2.65 -2.10 23.80
CA GLU A 390 3.57 -1.27 24.61
C GLU A 390 4.92 -1.19 23.88
N ALA A 391 5.54 -0.01 23.88
CA ALA A 391 6.63 0.38 23.00
C ALA A 391 7.73 -0.67 22.76
N PHE A 392 8.18 -0.73 21.50
CA PHE A 392 9.27 -1.51 20.94
C PHE A 392 9.10 -3.03 21.06
N ARG A 393 8.41 -3.64 20.07
CA ARG A 393 8.35 -5.11 19.96
C ARG A 393 8.64 -5.63 18.55
N LYS A 394 9.57 -6.59 18.50
CA LYS A 394 9.73 -7.56 17.44
C LYS A 394 8.47 -8.42 17.37
N LEU A 395 7.84 -8.48 16.20
CA LEU A 395 6.73 -9.38 15.94
C LEU A 395 7.28 -10.59 15.18
N SER A 396 7.44 -11.70 15.89
CA SER A 396 7.99 -12.92 15.30
C SER A 396 6.84 -13.77 14.78
N ILE A 397 6.41 -13.54 13.54
CA ILE A 397 5.45 -14.47 12.93
C ILE A 397 6.15 -15.81 12.73
N LEU A 398 5.77 -16.81 13.53
CA LEU A 398 6.34 -18.15 13.42
C LEU A 398 5.85 -18.83 12.14
N LYS A 399 6.83 -19.13 11.29
CA LYS A 399 6.82 -19.81 10.00
C LYS A 399 5.65 -20.79 9.73
N GLY A 400 4.88 -20.45 8.69
CA GLY A 400 4.16 -21.38 7.84
C GLY A 400 5.04 -21.99 6.74
N ASP A 401 4.61 -23.03 6.01
CA ASP A 401 5.27 -23.39 4.74
C ASP A 401 4.62 -22.51 3.67
N GLY A 402 5.35 -21.53 3.13
CA GLY A 402 4.83 -20.54 2.18
C GLY A 402 5.40 -19.14 2.44
N GLU A 403 5.34 -18.27 1.42
CA GLU A 403 5.72 -16.84 1.57
C GLU A 403 4.62 -16.06 2.29
N ILE A 404 4.99 -15.25 3.29
CA ILE A 404 4.05 -14.32 3.93
C ILE A 404 3.94 -13.06 3.08
N SER A 405 2.71 -12.72 2.73
CA SER A 405 2.35 -11.52 2.03
C SER A 405 1.67 -10.53 2.95
N LEU A 406 2.04 -9.25 2.86
CA LEU A 406 1.59 -8.20 3.77
C LEU A 406 0.91 -7.06 3.03
N SER A 407 -0.29 -6.71 3.47
CA SER A 407 -0.93 -5.43 3.20
C SER A 407 -0.91 -4.62 4.50
N ILE A 408 -0.55 -3.33 4.44
CA ILE A 408 -0.28 -2.52 5.63
C ILE A 408 -0.95 -1.15 5.53
N THR A 409 -1.49 -0.66 6.65
CA THR A 409 -1.99 0.70 6.83
C THR A 409 -1.45 1.31 8.10
N SER A 410 -1.69 2.61 8.29
CA SER A 410 -1.33 3.31 9.52
C SER A 410 -2.02 2.77 10.79
N ASN A 411 -3.05 1.94 10.64
CA ASN A 411 -3.85 1.42 11.75
C ASN A 411 -4.07 -0.09 11.69
N SER A 412 -3.50 -0.79 10.69
CA SER A 412 -3.70 -2.23 10.53
C SER A 412 -2.66 -2.92 9.67
N ILE A 413 -2.47 -4.22 9.91
CA ILE A 413 -1.68 -5.14 9.09
C ILE A 413 -2.58 -6.32 8.76
N VAL A 414 -2.60 -6.71 7.49
CA VAL A 414 -3.27 -7.91 7.00
C VAL A 414 -2.22 -8.79 6.36
N CYS A 415 -2.17 -10.04 6.80
CA CYS A 415 -1.30 -11.04 6.23
C CYS A 415 -2.09 -12.28 5.83
N ASP A 416 -1.57 -13.00 4.85
CA ASP A 416 -1.98 -14.37 4.67
C ASP A 416 -1.27 -15.31 5.66
N TYR A 417 -1.90 -16.43 5.98
CA TYR A 417 -1.39 -17.44 6.89
C TYR A 417 -1.93 -18.84 6.55
N ASP A 418 -1.14 -19.87 6.84
CA ASP A 418 -1.56 -21.28 6.82
C ASP A 418 -2.28 -21.64 8.13
N SER A 419 -3.57 -21.92 8.05
CA SER A 419 -4.41 -22.31 9.19
C SER A 419 -4.02 -23.59 9.92
N ASN A 420 -3.17 -24.43 9.33
CA ASN A 420 -2.73 -25.68 9.94
C ASN A 420 -1.55 -25.48 10.91
N LYS A 421 -0.98 -24.27 10.97
CA LYS A 421 0.18 -23.95 11.79
C LYS A 421 -0.17 -22.97 12.90
N LYS A 422 0.47 -23.13 14.06
CA LYS A 422 0.29 -22.25 15.22
C LYS A 422 1.22 -21.05 15.09
N TYR A 423 0.65 -19.86 15.00
CA TYR A 423 1.39 -18.61 15.03
C TYR A 423 1.58 -18.18 16.48
N LYS A 424 2.80 -17.76 16.84
CA LYS A 424 2.97 -16.85 17.97
C LYS A 424 3.04 -15.45 17.40
N PHE A 425 2.32 -14.54 18.02
CA PHE A 425 2.31 -13.12 17.73
C PHE A 425 2.98 -12.39 18.88
#